data_AF-A0A2S8PRE8-F1
#
_entry.id   AF-A0A2S8PRE8-F1
#
_cell.length_a   1.000
_cell.length_b   1.000
_cell.length_c   1.000
_cell.angle_alpha   90.00
_cell.angle_beta   90.00
_cell.angle_gamma   90.00
#
_symmetry.space_group_name_H-M   'P 1'
#
loop_
_entity.id
_entity.type
_entity.pdbx_description
1 polymer ?
#
loop_
_entity_poly.entity_id
_entity_poly.type
_entity_poly.pdbx_seq_one_letter_code
_entity_poly.pdbx_strand_id
1 'polypeptide(L)'
;LAGTTAQLPAFEQDAWVSGQHANQGGTPDILDAFHALLTYNTLLLQRLTPEDLAKNGVNPRGQTVSVADLVNGFIRHVENHLGQIERIKQAAALV
;
A
#
# COMPACT_ATOMS: atom_id res chain seq x y z
N LEU A 1 2.53 -16.16 6.01
CA LEU A 1 3.00 -17.54 6.23
C LEU A 1 3.97 -17.90 5.11
N ALA A 2 5.20 -18.29 5.42
CA ALA A 2 6.18 -18.70 4.39
C ALA A 2 5.76 -20.04 3.76
N GLY A 3 5.88 -20.18 2.44
CA GLY A 3 5.52 -21.41 1.72
C GLY A 3 4.02 -21.69 1.59
N THR A 4 3.15 -20.72 1.85
CA THR A 4 1.71 -20.90 1.67
C THR A 4 1.32 -20.91 0.19
N THR A 5 0.39 -21.77 -0.18
CA THR A 5 -0.28 -21.79 -1.49
C THR A 5 -1.58 -20.98 -1.49
N ALA A 6 -1.93 -20.35 -0.37
CA ALA A 6 -3.16 -19.57 -0.25
C ALA A 6 -3.09 -18.32 -1.13
N GLN A 7 -4.15 -18.07 -1.89
CA GLN A 7 -4.34 -16.81 -2.59
C GLN A 7 -4.57 -15.71 -1.55
N LEU A 8 -3.93 -14.54 -1.74
CA LEU A 8 -4.21 -13.39 -0.89
C LEU A 8 -5.69 -13.01 -1.03
N PRO A 9 -6.43 -12.88 0.09
CA PRO A 9 -7.82 -12.51 0.03
C PRO A 9 -7.95 -11.10 -0.57
N ALA A 10 -8.98 -10.90 -1.37
CA ALA A 10 -9.44 -9.54 -1.65
C ALA A 10 -9.93 -8.91 -0.35
N PHE A 11 -9.82 -7.59 -0.24
CA PHE A 11 -10.37 -6.85 0.88
C PHE A 11 -11.23 -5.69 0.36
N GLU A 12 -12.35 -5.44 1.03
CA GLU A 12 -13.22 -4.31 0.77
C GLU A 12 -12.66 -3.06 1.45
N GLN A 13 -12.16 -2.11 0.66
CA GLN A 13 -11.46 -0.93 1.16
C GLN A 13 -12.34 -0.08 2.08
N ASP A 14 -13.58 0.18 1.69
CA ASP A 14 -14.50 1.01 2.47
C ASP A 14 -14.89 0.35 3.79
N ALA A 15 -15.14 -0.96 3.77
CA ALA A 15 -15.43 -1.74 4.97
C ALA A 15 -14.22 -1.76 5.92
N TRP A 16 -13.01 -1.86 5.37
CA TRP A 16 -11.78 -1.80 6.15
C TRP A 16 -11.59 -0.41 6.80
N VAL A 17 -11.67 0.68 6.04
CA VAL A 17 -11.50 2.05 6.57
C VAL A 17 -12.55 2.37 7.63
N SER A 18 -13.81 2.08 7.36
CA SER A 18 -14.90 2.32 8.31
C SER A 18 -14.78 1.48 9.58
N GLY A 19 -14.42 0.19 9.44
CA GLY A 19 -14.22 -0.72 10.57
C GLY A 19 -13.00 -0.40 11.43
N GLN A 20 -12.06 0.41 10.95
CA GLN A 20 -10.93 0.92 11.75
C GLN A 20 -11.24 2.24 12.45
N HIS A 21 -12.44 2.81 12.25
CA HIS A 21 -12.79 4.15 12.75
C HIS A 21 -11.78 5.23 12.34
N ALA A 22 -11.12 5.08 11.18
CA ALA A 22 -10.00 5.93 10.77
C ALA A 22 -10.39 7.42 10.71
N ASN A 23 -11.62 7.74 10.34
CA ASN A 23 -12.15 9.11 10.29
C ASN A 23 -12.36 9.76 11.68
N GLN A 24 -12.20 9.01 12.77
CA GLN A 24 -12.24 9.55 14.14
C GLN A 24 -10.86 10.01 14.63
N GLY A 25 -9.78 9.60 13.95
CA GLY A 25 -8.41 9.99 14.26
C GLY A 25 -7.97 11.28 13.58
N GLY A 26 -6.86 11.86 14.02
CA GLY A 26 -6.26 13.02 13.38
C GLY A 26 -5.36 12.63 12.21
N THR A 27 -5.21 13.53 11.24
CA THR A 27 -4.19 13.40 10.18
C THR A 27 -2.78 13.12 10.72
N PRO A 28 -2.30 13.74 11.82
CA PRO A 28 -0.98 13.43 12.36
C PRO A 28 -0.79 11.96 12.74
N ASP A 29 -1.79 11.35 13.39
CA ASP A 29 -1.73 9.95 13.84
C ASP A 29 -1.54 9.00 12.65
N ILE A 30 -2.26 9.27 11.55
CA ILE A 30 -2.20 8.49 10.31
C ILE A 30 -0.83 8.66 9.64
N LEU A 31 -0.29 9.88 9.61
CA LEU A 31 1.02 10.16 9.01
C LEU A 31 2.16 9.53 9.82
N ASP A 32 2.07 9.54 11.15
CA ASP A 32 3.06 8.89 12.02
C ASP A 32 3.04 7.37 11.81
N ALA A 33 1.86 6.76 11.76
CA ALA A 33 1.72 5.34 11.45
C ALA A 33 2.27 5.00 10.05
N PHE A 34 1.93 5.79 9.04
CA PHE A 34 2.44 5.62 7.68
C PHE A 34 3.98 5.69 7.65
N HIS A 35 4.57 6.68 8.32
CA HIS A 35 6.01 6.87 8.34
C HIS A 35 6.74 5.72 9.07
N ALA A 36 6.19 5.22 10.18
CA ALA A 36 6.73 4.05 10.87
C ALA A 36 6.70 2.80 9.98
N LEU A 37 5.58 2.54 9.31
CA LEU A 37 5.43 1.42 8.38
C LEU A 37 6.38 1.54 7.18
N LEU A 38 6.49 2.73 6.58
CA LEU A 38 7.38 2.98 5.46
C LEU A 38 8.83 2.75 5.85
N THR A 39 9.25 3.27 7.01
CA THR A 39 10.61 3.12 7.52
C THR A 39 10.94 1.64 7.75
N TYR A 40 10.07 0.91 8.44
CA TYR A 40 10.33 -0.49 8.74
C TYR A 40 10.34 -1.37 7.48
N ASN A 41 9.44 -1.13 6.53
CA ASN A 41 9.44 -1.82 5.24
C ASN A 41 10.67 -1.47 4.41
N THR A 42 11.14 -0.23 4.41
CA THR A 42 12.37 0.16 3.70
C THR A 42 13.57 -0.65 4.20
N LEU A 43 13.70 -0.83 5.52
CA LEU A 43 14.75 -1.67 6.09
C LEU A 43 14.65 -3.13 5.62
N LEU A 44 13.43 -3.68 5.51
CA LEU A 44 13.20 -5.02 4.95
C LEU A 44 13.64 -5.09 3.48
N LEU A 45 13.18 -4.16 2.66
CA LEU A 45 13.47 -4.13 1.22
C LEU A 45 14.98 -4.01 0.94
N GLN A 46 15.72 -3.27 1.76
CA GLN A 46 17.18 -3.15 1.68
C GLN A 46 17.92 -4.47 1.95
N ARG A 47 17.29 -5.42 2.65
CA ARG A 47 17.89 -6.73 2.96
C ARG A 47 17.57 -7.80 1.92
N LEU A 48 16.62 -7.57 1.03
CA LEU A 48 16.21 -8.56 0.04
C LEU A 48 17.28 -8.74 -1.04
N THR A 49 17.55 -9.99 -1.40
CA THR A 49 18.44 -10.29 -2.53
C THR A 49 17.69 -10.17 -3.87
N PRO A 50 18.41 -10.16 -5.01
CA PRO A 50 17.77 -10.24 -6.33
C PRO A 50 16.83 -11.45 -6.47
N GLU A 51 17.20 -12.59 -5.89
CA GLU A 51 16.36 -13.80 -5.90
C GLU A 51 15.09 -13.63 -5.08
N ASP A 52 15.17 -12.95 -3.94
CA ASP A 52 13.99 -12.62 -3.14
C ASP A 52 13.02 -11.70 -3.89
N LEU A 53 13.56 -10.69 -4.59
CA LEU A 53 12.77 -9.76 -5.39
C LEU A 53 12.10 -10.44 -6.60
N ALA A 54 12.71 -11.50 -7.13
CA ALA A 54 12.19 -12.30 -8.23
C ALA A 54 11.11 -13.33 -7.80
N LYS A 55 10.83 -13.49 -6.51
CA LYS A 55 9.76 -14.39 -6.03
C LYS A 55 8.42 -13.93 -6.58
N ASN A 56 7.65 -14.89 -7.11
CA ASN A 56 6.38 -14.62 -7.77
C ASN A 56 5.18 -15.14 -6.97
N GLY A 57 4.05 -14.49 -7.16
CA GLY A 57 2.73 -14.93 -6.70
C GLY A 57 1.66 -14.57 -7.72
N VAL A 58 0.45 -15.12 -7.54
CA VAL A 58 -0.72 -14.80 -8.36
C VAL A 58 -1.61 -13.83 -7.60
N ASN A 59 -1.88 -12.66 -8.16
CA ASN A 59 -2.74 -11.66 -7.53
C ASN A 59 -4.24 -12.03 -7.68
N PRO A 60 -5.17 -11.30 -7.04
CA PRO A 60 -6.60 -11.56 -7.16
C PRO A 60 -7.18 -11.45 -8.59
N ARG A 61 -6.44 -10.82 -9.52
CA ARG A 61 -6.80 -10.71 -10.95
C ARG A 61 -6.24 -11.86 -11.79
N GLY A 62 -5.62 -12.87 -11.17
CA GLY A 62 -5.01 -14.01 -11.88
C GLY A 62 -3.68 -13.68 -12.55
N GLN A 63 -3.08 -12.52 -12.27
CA GLN A 63 -1.81 -12.11 -12.88
C GLN A 63 -0.63 -12.57 -12.02
N THR A 64 0.38 -13.14 -12.66
CA THR A 64 1.68 -13.40 -12.02
C THR A 64 2.38 -12.07 -11.78
N VAL A 65 2.81 -11.82 -10.54
CA VAL A 65 3.54 -10.63 -10.13
C VAL A 65 4.72 -11.03 -9.26
N SER A 66 5.86 -10.36 -9.45
CA SER A 66 7.03 -10.50 -8.59
C SER A 66 6.94 -9.59 -7.36
N VAL A 67 7.78 -9.82 -6.35
CA VAL A 67 7.94 -8.89 -5.23
C VAL A 67 8.39 -7.51 -5.73
N ALA A 68 9.27 -7.44 -6.73
CA ALA A 68 9.67 -6.17 -7.35
C ALA A 68 8.49 -5.44 -8.00
N ASP A 69 7.60 -6.16 -8.69
CA ASP A 69 6.39 -5.57 -9.28
C ASP A 69 5.47 -4.98 -8.22
N LEU A 70 5.33 -5.66 -7.08
CA LEU A 70 4.55 -5.19 -5.95
C LEU A 70 5.13 -3.89 -5.37
N VAL A 71 6.44 -3.84 -5.12
CA VAL A 71 7.12 -2.63 -4.60
C VAL A 71 6.89 -1.45 -5.55
N ASN A 72 7.13 -1.63 -6.84
CA ASN A 72 6.89 -0.59 -7.85
C ASN A 72 5.40 -0.21 -7.94
N GLY A 73 4.49 -1.18 -7.73
CA GLY A 73 3.06 -0.96 -7.63
C GLY A 73 2.69 -0.04 -6.46
N PHE A 74 3.26 -0.27 -5.28
CA PHE A 74 3.04 0.58 -4.11
C PHE A 74 3.59 2.00 -4.28
N ILE A 75 4.74 2.17 -4.93
CA ILE A 75 5.28 3.50 -5.26
C ILE A 75 4.28 4.29 -6.11
N ARG A 76 3.84 3.70 -7.24
CA ARG A 76 2.82 4.32 -8.11
C ARG A 76 1.50 4.57 -7.38
N HIS A 77 1.11 3.68 -6.47
CA HIS A 77 -0.09 3.82 -5.66
C HIS A 77 -0.04 5.08 -4.77
N VAL A 78 1.10 5.32 -4.11
CA VAL A 78 1.31 6.54 -3.32
C VAL A 78 1.25 7.78 -4.19
N GLU A 79 1.93 7.79 -5.34
CA GLU A 79 1.91 8.92 -6.29
C GLU A 79 0.48 9.24 -6.74
N ASN A 80 -0.33 8.22 -7.04
CA ASN A 80 -1.72 8.39 -7.42
C ASN A 80 -2.56 9.08 -6.33
N HIS A 81 -2.37 8.68 -5.06
CA HIS A 81 -3.09 9.28 -3.94
C HIS A 81 -2.62 10.69 -3.60
N LEU A 82 -1.33 10.98 -3.72
CA LEU A 82 -0.84 12.36 -3.61
C LEU A 82 -1.49 13.24 -4.69
N GLY A 83 -1.55 12.77 -5.93
CA GLY A 83 -2.26 13.46 -7.01
C GLY A 83 -3.76 13.63 -6.74
N GLN A 84 -4.40 12.65 -6.10
CA GLN A 84 -5.81 12.76 -5.69
C GLN A 84 -6.02 13.83 -4.63
N ILE A 85 -5.16 13.87 -3.60
CA ILE A 85 -5.21 14.90 -2.54
C ILE A 85 -5.06 16.29 -3.14
N GLU A 86 -4.09 16.49 -4.03
CA GLU A 86 -3.89 17.80 -4.66
C GLU A 86 -5.08 18.21 -5.53
N ARG A 87 -5.68 17.30 -6.30
CA ARG A 87 -6.90 17.62 -7.07
C ARG A 87 -8.07 18.01 -6.16
N ILE A 88 -8.25 17.33 -5.03
CA ILE A 88 -9.30 17.65 -4.05
C ILE A 88 -9.07 19.03 -3.43
N LYS A 89 -7.83 19.34 -3.03
CA LYS A 89 -7.47 20.66 -2.48
C LYS A 89 -7.74 21.78 -3.49
N GLN A 90 -7.36 21.58 -4.75
CA GLN A 90 -7.61 22.54 -5.83
C GLN A 90 -9.11 22.77 -6.05
N ALA A 91 -9.90 21.69 -6.10
CA ALA A 91 -11.35 21.79 -6.26
C ALA A 91 -12.03 22.51 -5.09
N ALA A 92 -11.59 22.27 -3.85
CA ALA A 92 -12.13 22.92 -2.66
C ALA A 92 -11.78 24.41 -2.58
N ALA A 93 -10.65 24.85 -3.15
CA ALA A 93 -10.24 26.26 -3.18
C ALA A 93 -10.98 27.11 -4.23
N LEU A 94 -11.74 26.47 -5.13
CA LEU A 94 -12.57 27.15 -6.14
C LEU A 94 -13.99 27.46 -5.65
N VAL A 95 -14.31 27.07 -4.41
CA VAL A 95 -15.60 27.27 -3.72
C VAL A 95 -15.42 28.31 -2.63
#